data_AF-A0A1V4XSA2-F1
#
_entry.id   AF-A0A1V4XSA2-F1
#
_cell.length_a   1.000
_cell.length_b   1.000
_cell.length_c   1.000
_cell.angle_alpha   90.00
_cell.angle_beta   90.00
_cell.angle_gamma   90.00
#
_symmetry.space_group_name_H-M   'P 1'
#
loop_
_entity.id
_entity.type
_entity.pdbx_description
1 polymer ?
#
loop_
_entity_poly.entity_id
_entity_poly.type
_entity_poly.pdbx_seq_one_letter_code
_entity_poly.pdbx_strand_id
1 'polypeptide(L)'
;MKGRDWYDLVWYAANHPQLHLSHLEQRMIQSGHLKKAQRLNLETFSTIAARAIDKLDVSQARREVEPFVKDPETLTVWSREFFHDVIRRIVLV
;
A
#
# COMPACT_ATOMS: atom_id res chain seq x y z
N MET A 1 -5.76 -2.06 -8.89
CA MET A 1 -4.39 -2.24 -8.37
C MET A 1 -3.94 -3.62 -8.78
N LYS A 2 -2.70 -3.76 -9.24
CA LYS A 2 -2.11 -5.06 -9.62
C LYS A 2 -1.31 -5.61 -8.43
N GLY A 3 -1.04 -6.91 -8.40
CA GLY A 3 -0.23 -7.54 -7.36
C GLY A 3 1.14 -6.86 -7.19
N ARG A 4 1.72 -6.36 -8.29
CA ARG A 4 2.97 -5.59 -8.27
C ARG A 4 2.91 -4.36 -7.36
N ASP A 5 1.79 -3.63 -7.33
CA ASP A 5 1.66 -2.43 -6.50
C ASP A 5 1.82 -2.79 -5.00
N TRP A 6 1.35 -3.97 -4.61
CA TRP A 6 1.48 -4.50 -3.25
C TRP A 6 2.90 -4.98 -2.94
N TYR A 7 3.60 -5.55 -3.92
CA TYR A 7 5.01 -5.88 -3.78
C TYR A 7 5.86 -4.63 -3.58
N ASP A 8 5.62 -3.61 -4.41
CA ASP A 8 6.31 -2.32 -4.33
C ASP A 8 6.05 -1.64 -2.97
N LEU A 9 4.83 -1.75 -2.43
CA LEU A 9 4.48 -1.28 -1.08
C LEU A 9 5.31 -1.98 0.01
N VAL A 10 5.41 -3.31 -0.03
CA VAL A 10 6.19 -4.09 0.96
C VAL A 10 7.65 -3.68 0.90
N TRP A 11 8.20 -3.58 -0.31
CA TRP A 11 9.58 -3.14 -0.52
C TRP A 11 9.80 -1.71 0.00
N TYR A 12 8.89 -0.80 -0.31
CA TYR A 12 8.95 0.59 0.14
C TYR A 12 8.92 0.71 1.67
N ALA A 13 8.00 0.01 2.33
CA ALA A 13 7.91 0.03 3.80
C ALA A 13 9.15 -0.57 4.49
N ALA A 14 9.83 -1.53 3.85
CA ALA A 14 11.04 -2.14 4.38
C ALA A 14 12.30 -1.28 4.19
N ASN A 15 12.39 -0.49 3.10
CA ASN A 15 13.61 0.21 2.72
C ASN A 15 13.53 1.74 2.89
N HIS A 16 12.35 2.33 2.66
CA HIS A 16 12.14 3.78 2.64
C HIS A 16 10.77 4.15 3.25
N PRO A 17 10.53 3.90 4.55
CA PRO A 17 9.20 4.06 5.13
C PRO A 17 8.71 5.53 5.25
N GLN A 18 9.49 6.53 4.84
CA GLN A 18 9.12 7.95 4.99
C GLN A 18 8.23 8.42 3.84
N LEU A 19 6.96 8.70 4.14
CA LEU A 19 5.93 9.10 3.18
C LEU A 19 5.55 10.56 3.37
N HIS A 20 5.86 11.38 2.35
CA HIS A 20 5.48 12.78 2.32
C HIS A 20 3.98 12.93 2.05
N LEU A 21 3.20 13.21 3.11
CA LEU A 21 1.74 13.27 3.04
C LEU A 21 1.25 14.30 2.01
N SER A 22 1.89 15.46 1.96
CA SER A 22 1.56 16.55 1.03
C SER A 22 1.73 16.14 -0.43
N HIS A 23 2.77 15.36 -0.74
CA HIS A 23 2.98 14.86 -2.08
C HIS A 23 1.93 13.82 -2.46
N LEU A 24 1.65 12.86 -1.57
CA LEU A 24 0.61 11.87 -1.80
C LEU A 24 -0.76 12.52 -1.99
N GLU A 25 -1.11 13.51 -1.17
CA GLU A 25 -2.35 14.29 -1.30
C GLU A 25 -2.50 14.89 -2.69
N GLN A 26 -1.47 15.59 -3.18
CA GLN A 26 -1.49 16.19 -4.52
C GLN A 26 -1.70 15.14 -5.61
N ARG A 27 -1.04 13.99 -5.51
CA ARG A 27 -1.19 12.89 -6.48
C ARG A 27 -2.59 12.29 -6.44
N MET A 28 -3.16 12.11 -5.26
CA MET A 28 -4.52 11.59 -5.10
C MET A 28 -5.59 12.58 -5.60
N ILE A 29 -5.36 13.89 -5.46
CA ILE A 29 -6.25 14.91 -6.04
C ILE A 29 -6.17 14.87 -7.58
N GLN A 30 -4.97 14.80 -8.14
CA GLN A 30 -4.76 14.74 -9.60
C GLN A 30 -5.41 13.49 -10.22
N SER A 31 -5.33 12.35 -9.53
CA SER A 31 -5.98 11.11 -9.99
C SER A 31 -7.48 11.02 -9.66
N GLY A 32 -8.04 12.03 -8.98
CA GLY A 32 -9.46 12.05 -8.56
C GLY A 32 -9.81 11.11 -7.42
N HIS A 33 -8.82 10.55 -6.73
CA HIS A 33 -8.99 9.64 -5.59
C HIS A 33 -9.21 10.37 -4.27
N LEU A 34 -8.90 11.68 -4.23
CA LEU A 34 -9.19 12.58 -3.12
C LEU A 34 -9.84 13.85 -3.68
N LYS A 35 -10.93 14.33 -3.05
CA LYS A 35 -11.54 15.60 -3.47
C LYS A 35 -10.64 16.76 -3.05
N LYS A 36 -10.58 17.84 -3.85
CA LYS A 36 -9.80 19.07 -3.53
C LYS A 36 -10.08 19.67 -2.15
N ALA A 37 -11.29 19.48 -1.61
CA ALA A 37 -11.69 19.99 -0.30
C ALA A 37 -11.29 19.06 0.87
N GLN A 38 -10.85 17.84 0.59
CA GLN A 38 -10.42 16.88 1.60
C GLN A 38 -8.91 17.02 1.81
N ARG A 39 -8.48 16.90 3.08
CA ARG A 39 -7.07 16.82 3.44
C ARG A 39 -6.68 15.39 3.75
N LEU A 40 -5.46 15.03 3.37
CA LEU A 40 -4.85 13.77 3.76
C LEU A 40 -4.07 13.99 5.06
N ASN A 41 -4.58 13.42 6.14
CA ASN A 41 -3.92 13.35 7.44
C ASN A 41 -3.72 11.88 7.83
N LEU A 42 -3.07 11.63 8.97
CA LEU A 42 -2.79 10.28 9.46
C LEU A 42 -4.06 9.39 9.54
N GLU A 43 -5.15 9.94 10.08
CA GLU A 43 -6.42 9.21 10.26
C GLU A 43 -7.05 8.83 8.91
N THR A 44 -7.09 9.79 7.99
CA THR A 44 -7.67 9.60 6.65
C THR A 44 -6.80 8.65 5.83
N PHE A 45 -5.47 8.79 5.90
CA PHE A 45 -4.52 7.87 5.27
C PHE A 45 -4.74 6.44 5.78
N SER A 46 -4.75 6.25 7.11
CA SER A 46 -4.93 4.93 7.73
C SER A 46 -6.27 4.31 7.33
N THR A 47 -7.33 5.11 7.28
CA THR A 47 -8.67 4.65 6.86
C THR A 47 -8.70 4.22 5.40
N ILE A 48 -8.07 4.99 4.50
CA ILE A 48 -8.02 4.68 3.06
C ILE A 48 -7.18 3.42 2.84
N ALA A 49 -6.00 3.33 3.47
CA ALA A 49 -5.12 2.18 3.38
C ALA A 49 -5.80 0.91 3.90
N ALA A 50 -6.44 0.96 5.07
CA ALA A 50 -7.17 -0.17 5.64
C ALA A 50 -8.28 -0.65 4.69
N ARG A 51 -9.10 0.27 4.17
CA ARG A 51 -10.15 -0.09 3.19
C ARG A 51 -9.61 -0.71 1.91
N ALA A 52 -8.42 -0.31 1.47
CA ALA A 52 -7.77 -0.89 0.30
C ALA A 52 -7.30 -2.33 0.59
N ILE A 53 -6.73 -2.57 1.77
CA ILE A 53 -6.29 -3.88 2.24
C ILE A 53 -7.49 -4.82 2.46
N ASP A 54 -8.58 -4.34 3.05
CA ASP A 54 -9.77 -5.15 3.33
C ASP A 54 -10.49 -5.60 2.04
N LYS A 55 -10.22 -4.94 0.91
CA LYS A 55 -10.72 -5.32 -0.41
C LYS A 55 -9.73 -6.14 -1.22
N LEU A 56 -8.51 -6.34 -0.71
CA LEU A 56 -7.47 -7.10 -1.40
C LEU A 56 -7.85 -8.58 -1.51
N ASP A 57 -7.82 -9.11 -2.73
CA ASP A 57 -7.66 -10.53 -2.99
C ASP A 57 -6.17 -10.88 -2.97
N VAL A 58 -5.71 -11.35 -1.80
CA VAL A 58 -4.30 -11.67 -1.57
C VAL A 58 -3.84 -12.82 -2.47
N SER A 59 -4.71 -13.81 -2.70
CA SER A 59 -4.40 -14.97 -3.54
C SER A 59 -4.20 -14.55 -4.99
N GLN A 60 -5.03 -13.64 -5.50
CA GLN A 60 -4.84 -13.06 -6.82
C GLN A 60 -3.54 -12.24 -6.88
N ALA A 61 -3.30 -11.36 -5.92
CA ALA A 61 -2.11 -10.52 -5.90
C ALA A 61 -0.81 -11.34 -5.89
N ARG A 62 -0.77 -12.45 -5.12
CA ARG A 62 0.35 -13.39 -5.10
C ARG A 62 0.60 -14.00 -6.47
N ARG A 63 -0.44 -14.55 -7.13
CA ARG A 63 -0.32 -15.16 -8.47
C ARG A 63 0.17 -14.19 -9.53
N GLU A 64 -0.19 -12.91 -9.44
CA GLU A 64 0.26 -11.88 -10.38
C GLU A 64 1.75 -11.53 -10.22
N VAL A 65 2.32 -11.71 -9.02
CA VAL A 65 3.70 -11.33 -8.70
C VAL A 65 4.66 -12.52 -8.76
N GLU A 66 4.18 -13.71 -8.43
CA GLU A 66 4.95 -14.96 -8.36
C GLU A 66 5.88 -15.20 -9.57
N PRO A 67 5.47 -14.97 -10.84
CA PRO A 67 6.35 -15.20 -11.99
C PRO A 67 7.55 -14.24 -12.08
N PHE A 68 7.54 -13.13 -11.33
CA PHE A 68 8.51 -12.06 -11.42
C PHE A 68 9.47 -11.98 -10.24
N VAL A 69 9.20 -12.72 -9.16
CA VAL A 69 10.06 -12.75 -7.97
C VAL A 69 11.06 -13.90 -8.06
N LYS A 70 12.28 -13.65 -7.56
CA LYS A 70 13.34 -14.68 -7.53
C LYS A 70 13.02 -15.81 -6.55
N ASP A 71 12.36 -15.46 -5.44
CA ASP A 71 12.00 -16.39 -4.38
C ASP A 71 10.49 -16.25 -4.04
N PRO A 72 9.64 -17.14 -4.58
CA PRO A 72 8.21 -17.15 -4.30
C PRO A 72 7.86 -17.36 -2.82
N GLU A 73 8.74 -17.98 -2.03
CA GLU A 73 8.50 -18.22 -0.60
C GLU A 73 8.33 -16.90 0.16
N THR A 74 8.93 -15.81 -0.32
CA THR A 74 8.76 -14.46 0.24
C THR A 74 7.31 -13.95 0.18
N LEU A 75 6.48 -14.51 -0.70
CA LEU A 75 5.07 -14.16 -0.84
C LEU A 75 4.17 -14.97 0.10
N THR A 76 4.68 -16.00 0.78
CA THR A 76 3.88 -16.86 1.66
C THR A 76 3.31 -16.12 2.87
N VAL A 77 4.04 -15.13 3.36
CA VAL A 77 3.65 -14.25 4.48
C VAL A 77 2.52 -13.29 4.11
N TRP A 78 2.20 -13.14 2.82
CA TRP A 78 1.16 -12.20 2.41
C TRP A 78 -0.20 -12.64 2.92
N SER A 79 -0.77 -11.80 3.77
CA SER A 79 -2.14 -11.83 4.27
C SER A 79 -2.63 -10.38 4.45
N ARG A 80 -3.92 -10.18 4.70
CA ARG A 80 -4.43 -8.82 4.97
C ARG A 80 -3.82 -8.24 6.24
N GLU A 81 -3.66 -9.06 7.26
CA GLU A 81 -3.03 -8.72 8.54
C GLU A 81 -1.58 -8.28 8.32
N PHE A 82 -0.83 -9.04 7.50
CA PHE A 82 0.52 -8.65 7.09
C PHE A 82 0.55 -7.27 6.42
N PHE A 83 -0.36 -6.99 5.48
CA PHE A 83 -0.41 -5.68 4.83
C PHE A 83 -0.83 -4.55 5.79
N HIS A 84 -1.68 -4.82 6.77
CA HIS A 84 -1.97 -3.87 7.84
C HIS A 84 -0.71 -3.54 8.64
N ASP A 85 0.12 -4.54 8.96
CA ASP A 85 1.40 -4.33 9.64
C ASP A 85 2.43 -3.59 8.75
N VAL A 86 2.44 -3.85 7.44
CA VAL A 86 3.25 -3.11 6.47
C VAL A 86 2.90 -1.62 6.47
N ILE A 87 1.61 -1.27 6.47
CA ILE A 87 1.18 0.13 6.53
C ILE A 87 1.61 0.80 7.84
N ARG A 88 1.58 0.08 8.97
CA ARG A 88 2.02 0.61 10.27
C ARG A 88 3.52 0.94 10.32
N ARG A 89 4.33 0.37 9.42
CA ARG A 89 5.76 0.71 9.32
C ARG A 89 6.01 2.04 8.62
N ILE A 90 5.04 2.57 7.88
CA ILE A 90 5.18 3.84 7.17
C ILE A 90 5.14 5.00 8.16
N VAL A 91 6.16 5.85 8.09
CA VAL A 91 6.30 7.09 8.87
C VAL A 91 5.87 8.25 7.98
N LEU A 92 4.83 8.97 8.40
CA LEU A 92 4.36 10.15 7.66
C LEU A 92 5.25 11.35 7.99
N VAL A 93 5.73 12.03 6.95
CA VAL A 93 6.61 13.21 7.03
C VAL A 93 6.04 14.41 6.28
#